data_AF-A0AA96JZN0-F1
#
_entry.id   AF-A0AA96JZN0-F1
#
_cell.length_a   1.000
_cell.length_b   1.000
_cell.length_c   1.000
_cell.angle_alpha   90.00
_cell.angle_beta   90.00
_cell.angle_gamma   90.00
#
_symmetry.space_group_name_H-M   'P 1'
#
loop_
_entity.id
_entity.type
_entity.pdbx_description
1 polymer ?
#
loop_
_entity_poly.entity_id
_entity_poly.type
_entity_poly.pdbx_seq_one_letter_code
_entity_poly.pdbx_strand_id
1 'polypeptide(L)'
;MTEPDTPLPHITTTETLVRFYVLLSQYIDRCLDEATKRSLPEGEFQKHLAETHTQVTELLTTNRVVKNKAETEFQRITTLCEQFLKTPNDQTLKSSLHHEHDVLRIKMLALSDLLAVFRSV
;
A
#
# COMPACT_ATOMS: atom_id res chain seq x y z
N MET A 1 33.62 -18.21 -5.87
CA MET A 1 33.18 -16.87 -5.44
C MET A 1 31.75 -16.74 -5.95
N THR A 2 30.77 -16.98 -5.09
CA THR A 2 29.35 -16.78 -5.41
C THR A 2 29.15 -15.27 -5.53
N GLU A 3 28.79 -14.78 -6.72
CA GLU A 3 28.35 -13.40 -6.87
C GLU A 3 27.21 -13.13 -5.88
N PRO A 4 27.19 -11.97 -5.19
CA PRO A 4 26.07 -11.63 -4.34
C PRO A 4 24.82 -11.59 -5.21
N ASP A 5 23.90 -12.49 -4.92
CA ASP A 5 22.59 -12.63 -5.56
C ASP A 5 21.80 -11.34 -5.32
N THR A 6 22.05 -10.35 -6.18
CA THR A 6 21.47 -9.03 -6.05
C THR A 6 20.05 -9.15 -6.58
N PRO A 7 19.02 -8.97 -5.74
CA PRO A 7 17.66 -9.22 -6.16
C PRO A 7 17.34 -8.37 -7.40
N LEU A 8 16.76 -9.02 -8.41
CA LEU A 8 16.50 -8.38 -9.69
C LEU A 8 15.65 -7.11 -9.46
N PRO A 9 16.01 -5.96 -10.05
CA PRO A 9 15.37 -4.68 -9.73
C PRO A 9 13.84 -4.69 -9.84
N HIS A 10 13.28 -5.45 -10.78
CA HIS A 10 11.84 -5.59 -10.98
C HIS A 10 11.17 -6.41 -9.87
N ILE A 11 11.85 -7.41 -9.28
CA ILE A 11 11.37 -8.15 -8.11
C ILE A 11 11.29 -7.20 -6.92
N THR A 12 12.39 -6.52 -6.59
CA THR A 12 12.43 -5.56 -5.46
C THR A 12 11.38 -4.45 -5.61
N THR A 13 11.23 -3.90 -6.82
CA THR A 13 10.21 -2.87 -7.09
C THR A 13 8.80 -3.40 -6.87
N THR A 14 8.50 -4.60 -7.38
CA THR A 14 7.17 -5.20 -7.26
C THR A 14 6.88 -5.60 -5.82
N GLU A 15 7.84 -6.13 -5.07
CA GLU A 15 7.71 -6.43 -3.63
C GLU A 15 7.41 -5.18 -2.81
N THR A 16 8.10 -4.08 -3.11
CA THR A 16 7.90 -2.81 -2.40
C THR A 16 6.53 -2.22 -2.71
N LEU A 17 6.05 -2.34 -3.95
CA LEU A 17 4.68 -1.98 -4.33
C LEU A 17 3.62 -2.85 -3.64
N VAL A 18 3.85 -4.16 -3.51
CA VAL A 18 2.93 -5.03 -2.75
C VAL A 18 2.88 -4.58 -1.29
N ARG A 19 4.04 -4.36 -0.64
CA ARG A 19 4.09 -3.89 0.75
C ARG A 19 3.37 -2.55 0.93
N PHE A 20 3.55 -1.63 -0.02
CA PHE A 20 2.88 -0.34 -0.03
C PHE A 20 1.35 -0.48 -0.06
N TYR A 21 0.81 -1.29 -0.98
CA TYR A 21 -0.63 -1.49 -1.08
C TYR A 21 -1.21 -2.29 0.10
N VAL A 22 -0.44 -3.22 0.68
CA VAL A 22 -0.80 -3.90 1.94
C VAL A 22 -0.96 -2.90 3.07
N LEU A 23 -0.01 -1.97 3.25
CA LEU A 23 -0.09 -0.95 4.30
C LEU A 23 -1.27 0.00 4.07
N LEU A 24 -1.57 0.39 2.83
CA LEU A 24 -2.77 1.18 2.54
C LEU A 24 -4.07 0.42 2.86
N SER A 25 -4.14 -0.88 2.55
CA SER A 25 -5.28 -1.73 2.89
C SER A 25 -5.45 -1.82 4.40
N GLN A 26 -4.36 -2.05 5.13
CA GLN A 26 -4.36 -2.07 6.60
C GLN A 26 -4.80 -0.73 7.18
N TYR A 27 -4.48 0.41 6.54
CA TYR A 27 -4.96 1.69 7.03
C TYR A 27 -6.49 1.78 6.95
N ILE A 28 -7.06 1.32 5.84
CA ILE A 28 -8.51 1.25 5.66
C ILE A 28 -9.13 0.30 6.68
N ASP A 29 -8.56 -0.89 6.89
CA ASP A 29 -9.05 -1.86 7.86
C ASP A 29 -9.03 -1.30 9.28
N ARG A 30 -7.97 -0.56 9.66
CA ARG A 30 -7.90 0.15 10.95
C ARG A 30 -8.95 1.25 11.08
N CYS A 31 -9.42 1.83 9.99
CA CYS A 31 -10.53 2.78 10.03
C CYS A 31 -11.87 2.08 10.24
N LEU A 32 -12.10 0.96 9.54
CA LEU A 32 -13.38 0.26 9.48
C LEU A 32 -13.60 -0.74 10.64
N ASP A 33 -12.53 -1.28 11.22
CA ASP A 33 -12.57 -2.37 12.21
C ASP A 33 -11.75 -2.04 13.48
N GLU A 34 -12.44 -2.07 14.62
CA GLU A 34 -11.87 -1.87 15.95
C GLU A 34 -10.90 -3.00 16.36
N ALA A 35 -11.06 -4.21 15.84
CA ALA A 35 -10.14 -5.31 16.12
C ALA A 35 -8.78 -5.09 15.45
N THR A 36 -8.79 -4.57 14.22
CA THR A 36 -7.57 -4.28 13.45
C THR A 36 -6.80 -3.08 13.99
N LYS A 37 -7.46 -2.13 14.68
CA LYS A 37 -6.78 -1.04 15.41
C LYS A 37 -5.78 -1.53 16.46
N ARG A 38 -5.95 -2.75 17.01
CA ARG A 38 -5.16 -3.28 18.13
C ARG A 38 -3.90 -4.06 17.71
N SER A 39 -3.67 -4.30 16.42
CA SER A 39 -2.58 -5.16 15.95
C SER A 39 -1.19 -4.53 16.10
N LEU A 40 -1.03 -3.28 15.65
CA LEU A 40 0.19 -2.48 15.74
C LEU A 40 -0.12 -1.11 16.37
N PRO A 41 0.77 -0.54 17.20
CA PRO A 41 0.63 0.83 17.66
C PRO A 41 0.54 1.81 16.49
N GLU A 42 -0.36 2.79 16.58
CA GLU A 42 -0.65 3.73 15.48
C GLU A 42 0.62 4.47 15.00
N GLY A 43 1.48 4.92 15.92
CA GLY A 43 2.72 5.62 15.55
C GLY A 43 3.69 4.76 14.75
N GLU A 44 3.78 3.46 15.07
CA GLU A 44 4.64 2.52 14.34
C GLU A 44 4.06 2.18 12.97
N PHE A 45 2.74 2.04 12.87
CA PHE A 45 2.05 1.86 11.59
C PHE A 45 2.30 3.06 10.65
N GLN A 46 2.07 4.29 11.13
CA GLN A 46 2.27 5.50 10.33
C GLN A 46 3.71 5.66 9.87
N LYS A 47 4.68 5.29 10.72
CA LYS A 47 6.10 5.26 10.34
C LYS A 47 6.36 4.29 9.19
N HIS A 48 5.92 3.03 9.30
CA HIS A 48 6.11 2.04 8.24
C HIS A 48 5.44 2.45 6.92
N LEU A 49 4.25 3.05 6.99
CA LEU A 49 3.54 3.58 5.82
C LEU A 49 4.34 4.71 5.15
N ALA A 50 4.84 5.67 5.92
CA ALA A 50 5.63 6.79 5.39
C ALA A 50 6.97 6.34 4.79
N GLU A 51 7.68 5.42 5.46
CA GLU A 51 8.94 4.85 4.96
C GLU A 51 8.72 4.07 3.66
N THR A 52 7.69 3.23 3.61
CA THR A 52 7.36 2.44 2.41
C THR A 52 6.92 3.34 1.25
N HIS A 53 6.11 4.37 1.52
CA HIS A 53 5.74 5.37 0.51
C HIS A 53 6.97 6.08 -0.08
N THR A 54 7.93 6.46 0.76
CA THR A 54 9.19 7.07 0.32
C THR A 54 9.98 6.11 -0.58
N GLN A 55 10.12 4.85 -0.18
CA GLN A 55 10.81 3.83 -0.97
C GLN A 55 10.15 3.62 -2.35
N VAL A 56 8.81 3.50 -2.42
CA VAL A 56 8.09 3.39 -3.70
C VAL A 56 8.35 4.60 -4.59
N THR A 57 8.28 5.80 -4.01
CA THR A 57 8.48 7.07 -4.71
C THR A 57 9.88 7.17 -5.31
N GLU A 58 10.89 6.71 -4.58
CA GLU A 58 12.29 6.65 -5.01
C GLU A 58 12.49 5.62 -6.12
N LEU A 59 12.01 4.39 -5.93
CA LEU A 59 12.12 3.30 -6.92
C LEU A 59 11.45 3.63 -8.25
N LEU A 60 10.37 4.41 -8.23
CA LEU A 60 9.62 4.79 -9.42
C LEU A 60 10.09 6.11 -10.07
N THR A 61 11.22 6.69 -9.63
CA THR A 61 11.71 7.98 -10.14
C THR A 61 11.87 8.01 -11.66
N THR A 62 12.26 6.88 -12.27
CA THR A 62 12.42 6.75 -13.72
C THR A 62 11.09 6.54 -14.46
N ASN A 63 10.04 6.06 -13.78
CA ASN A 63 8.70 5.85 -14.31
C ASN A 63 7.70 6.82 -13.67
N ARG A 64 7.76 8.08 -14.12
CA ARG A 64 6.92 9.17 -13.60
C ARG A 64 5.42 8.88 -13.66
N VAL A 65 4.97 8.12 -14.66
CA VAL A 65 3.54 7.79 -14.80
C VAL A 65 3.08 6.88 -13.66
N VAL A 66 3.84 5.81 -13.37
CA VAL A 66 3.50 4.90 -12.27
C VAL A 66 3.71 5.57 -10.92
N LYS A 67 4.77 6.38 -10.78
CA LYS A 67 5.02 7.20 -9.59
C LYS A 67 3.83 8.09 -9.24
N ASN A 68 3.41 8.94 -10.18
CA ASN A 68 2.31 9.89 -9.96
C ASN A 68 0.99 9.18 -9.62
N LYS A 69 0.75 8.00 -10.22
CA LYS A 69 -0.41 7.17 -9.88
C LYS A 69 -0.36 6.67 -8.43
N ALA A 70 0.78 6.13 -8.00
CA ALA A 70 0.95 5.66 -6.62
C ALA A 70 0.82 6.80 -5.60
N GLU A 71 1.39 7.98 -5.90
CA GLU A 71 1.26 9.18 -5.04
C GLU A 71 -0.20 9.68 -4.96
N THR A 72 -0.93 9.68 -6.08
CA THR A 72 -2.35 10.06 -6.10
C THR A 72 -3.20 9.08 -5.30
N GLU A 73 -2.94 7.78 -5.44
CA GLU A 73 -3.61 6.73 -4.68
C GLU A 73 -3.33 6.87 -3.18
N PHE A 74 -2.06 7.11 -2.81
CA PHE A 74 -1.65 7.39 -1.43
C PHE A 74 -2.45 8.55 -0.84
N GLN A 75 -2.39 9.72 -1.48
CA GLN A 75 -3.05 10.94 -0.99
C GLN A 75 -4.56 10.77 -0.88
N ARG A 76 -5.19 10.12 -1.86
CA ARG A 76 -6.62 9.87 -1.86
C ARG A 76 -7.04 8.98 -0.68
N ILE A 77 -6.34 7.86 -0.47
CA ILE A 77 -6.67 6.91 0.60
C ILE A 77 -6.39 7.51 1.97
N THR A 78 -5.24 8.17 2.16
CA THR A 78 -4.91 8.79 3.45
C THR A 78 -5.90 9.89 3.83
N THR A 79 -6.26 10.75 2.86
CA THR A 79 -7.28 11.78 3.05
C THR A 79 -8.62 11.16 3.43
N LEU A 80 -9.03 10.08 2.76
CA LEU A 80 -10.30 9.41 3.02
C LEU A 80 -10.33 8.79 4.43
N CYS A 81 -9.25 8.11 4.83
CA CYS A 81 -9.09 7.57 6.18
C CYS A 81 -9.15 8.68 7.24
N GLU A 82 -8.40 9.78 7.06
CA GLU A 82 -8.41 10.91 8.00
C GLU A 82 -9.79 11.57 8.12
N GLN A 83 -10.52 11.70 7.02
CA GLN A 83 -11.89 12.21 7.03
C GLN A 83 -12.82 11.25 7.80
N PHE A 84 -12.74 9.96 7.52
CA PHE A 84 -13.56 8.97 8.21
C PHE A 84 -13.28 8.92 9.72
N LEU A 85 -12.02 9.03 10.14
CA LEU A 85 -11.66 9.09 11.56
C LEU A 85 -12.25 10.31 12.27
N LYS A 86 -12.46 11.42 11.57
CA LYS A 86 -13.15 12.62 12.11
C LYS A 86 -14.66 12.47 12.15
N THR A 87 -15.24 11.69 11.23
CA THR A 87 -16.69 11.46 11.12
C THR A 87 -17.02 9.97 10.89
N PRO A 88 -16.87 9.09 11.90
CA PRO A 88 -16.93 7.63 11.72
C PRO A 88 -18.31 7.06 11.33
N ASN A 89 -19.38 7.85 11.53
CA ASN A 89 -20.74 7.46 11.17
C ASN A 89 -21.15 7.89 9.76
N ASP A 90 -20.23 8.50 8.99
CA ASP A 90 -20.50 8.90 7.61
C ASP A 90 -20.51 7.66 6.70
N GLN A 91 -21.71 7.29 6.25
CA GLN A 91 -21.92 6.12 5.40
C GLN A 91 -21.31 6.28 4.00
N THR A 92 -21.19 7.51 3.50
CA THR A 92 -20.58 7.80 2.19
C THR A 92 -19.08 7.56 2.24
N LEU A 93 -18.43 8.05 3.31
CA LEU A 93 -17.00 7.80 3.55
C LEU A 93 -16.74 6.30 3.80
N LYS A 94 -17.63 5.63 4.55
CA LYS A 94 -17.54 4.18 4.76
C LYS A 94 -17.61 3.39 3.45
N SER A 95 -18.58 3.68 2.59
CA SER A 95 -18.71 3.05 1.27
C SER A 95 -17.51 3.34 0.36
N SER A 96 -16.96 4.56 0.42
CA SER A 96 -15.76 4.93 -0.32
C SER A 96 -14.54 4.14 0.15
N LEU A 97 -14.38 3.94 1.46
CA LEU A 97 -13.30 3.14 2.04
C LEU A 97 -13.38 1.67 1.59
N HIS A 98 -14.58 1.08 1.62
CA HIS A 98 -14.78 -0.27 1.10
C HIS A 98 -14.44 -0.38 -0.39
N HIS A 99 -14.82 0.62 -1.19
CA HIS A 99 -14.46 0.65 -2.61
C HIS A 99 -12.94 0.71 -2.83
N GLU A 100 -12.24 1.59 -2.12
CA GLU A 100 -10.78 1.66 -2.18
C GLU A 100 -10.13 0.35 -1.74
N HIS A 101 -10.64 -0.27 -0.68
CA HIS A 101 -10.16 -1.56 -0.20
C HIS A 101 -10.29 -2.67 -1.27
N ASP A 102 -11.41 -2.73 -1.99
CA ASP A 102 -11.59 -3.70 -3.08
C ASP A 102 -10.62 -3.46 -4.26
N VAL A 103 -10.37 -2.19 -4.60
CA VAL A 103 -9.38 -1.81 -5.61
C VAL A 103 -7.97 -2.24 -5.20
N LEU A 104 -7.59 -2.01 -3.94
CA LEU A 104 -6.30 -2.45 -3.40
C LEU A 104 -6.17 -3.96 -3.42
N ARG A 105 -7.23 -4.70 -3.05
CA ARG A 105 -7.26 -6.16 -3.09
C ARG A 105 -6.93 -6.70 -4.48
N ILE A 106 -7.54 -6.14 -5.53
CA ILE A 106 -7.29 -6.54 -6.92
C ILE A 106 -5.83 -6.29 -7.31
N LYS A 107 -5.29 -5.10 -6.97
CA LYS A 107 -3.88 -4.76 -7.25
C LYS A 107 -2.90 -5.69 -6.55
N MET A 108 -3.16 -5.99 -5.27
CA MET A 108 -2.31 -6.88 -4.48
C MET A 108 -2.29 -8.30 -5.04
N LEU A 109 -3.44 -8.84 -5.46
CA LEU A 109 -3.51 -10.15 -6.11
C LEU A 109 -2.68 -10.17 -7.40
N ALA A 110 -2.90 -9.19 -8.28
CA ALA A 110 -2.18 -9.11 -9.56
C ALA A 110 -0.66 -8.96 -9.38
N LEU A 111 -0.21 -8.13 -8.43
CA LEU A 111 1.22 -7.95 -8.14
C LEU A 111 1.82 -9.19 -7.47
N SER A 112 1.06 -9.91 -6.64
CA SER A 112 1.52 -11.16 -6.01
C SER A 112 1.70 -12.27 -7.05
N ASP A 113 0.75 -12.40 -7.99
CA ASP A 113 0.87 -13.34 -9.12
C ASP A 113 2.07 -12.97 -10.00
N LEU A 114 2.27 -11.68 -10.28
CA LEU A 114 3.42 -11.21 -11.04
C LEU A 114 4.75 -11.50 -10.32
N LEU A 115 4.81 -11.32 -9.01
CA LEU A 115 5.98 -11.70 -8.20
C LEU A 115 6.27 -13.20 -8.27
N ALA A 116 5.22 -14.03 -8.23
CA ALA A 116 5.38 -15.48 -8.37
C ALA A 116 5.99 -15.83 -9.73
N VAL A 117 5.54 -15.18 -10.81
CA VAL A 117 6.13 -15.33 -12.15
C VAL A 117 7.59 -14.90 -12.16
N PHE A 118 7.92 -13.71 -11.65
CA PHE A 118 9.32 -13.24 -11.63
C PHE A 118 10.27 -14.12 -10.83
N ARG A 119 9.79 -14.76 -9.76
CA ARG A 119 10.58 -15.68 -8.93
C ARG A 119 10.68 -17.10 -9.48
N SER A 120 9.89 -17.44 -10.49
CA SER A 120 9.90 -18.77 -11.11
C SER A 120 11.00 -18.96 -12.16
N VAL A 121 11.79 -17.92 -12.42
CA VAL A 121 12.82 -17.85 -13.47
C VAL A 121 14.22 -17.91 -12.87
#